data_AF-Q70X88-F1
#
_entry.id   AF-Q70X88-F1
#
_cell.length_a   1.000
_cell.length_b   1.000
_cell.length_c   1.000
_cell.angle_alpha   90.00
_cell.angle_beta   90.00
_cell.angle_gamma   90.00
#
_symmetry.space_group_name_H-M   'P 1'
#
loop_
_entity.id
_entity.type
_entity.pdbx_description
1 polymer ?
#
loop_
_entity_poly.entity_id
_entity_poly.type
_entity_poly.pdbx_seq_one_letter_code
_entity_poly.pdbx_strand_id
1 'polypeptide(L)'
;MSHDHDHTEPPTEIALRVKALESLLTEKGLVDPAALDELVDTYENRIGPRNGALVVAKAWTDPAYKQRLLTNATEAIAELGFSGVQGEDMLVVENSPTVHNMTVCTLCSCYPWPTLGLPPAWYKSAPYRSRVVIDPRGVLAEFGVSVPADKEVRVWDSSAELRYLVLPERPAGTEGWSEEQLVELVTRDSMIGTGFPKNPADLH
;
A
#
# COMPACT_ATOMS: atom_id res chain seq x y z
N MET A 1 -36.46 44.50 -0.75
CA MET A 1 -35.20 44.27 -0.02
C MET A 1 -35.11 42.77 0.22
N SER A 2 -34.31 42.07 -0.59
CA SER A 2 -34.03 40.64 -0.41
C SER A 2 -32.86 40.53 0.56
N HIS A 3 -33.10 39.98 1.74
CA HIS A 3 -32.05 39.59 2.67
C HIS A 3 -31.53 38.23 2.21
N ASP A 4 -30.42 38.25 1.48
CA ASP A 4 -29.66 37.04 1.16
C ASP A 4 -28.90 36.64 2.43
N HIS A 5 -29.41 35.63 3.11
CA HIS A 5 -28.74 35.06 4.27
C HIS A 5 -27.74 34.03 3.78
N ASP A 6 -26.53 34.49 3.51
CA ASP A 6 -25.36 33.66 3.24
C ASP A 6 -24.98 32.93 4.54
N HIS A 7 -25.70 31.86 4.85
CA HIS A 7 -25.41 31.00 5.97
C HIS A 7 -24.38 29.97 5.53
N THR A 8 -23.13 30.15 5.95
CA THR A 8 -22.12 29.09 5.88
C THR A 8 -22.66 27.88 6.63
N GLU A 9 -22.84 26.75 5.94
CA GLU A 9 -23.22 25.51 6.59
C GLU A 9 -22.20 25.17 7.69
N PRO A 10 -22.64 24.83 8.91
CA PRO A 10 -21.73 24.47 9.97
C PRO A 10 -20.95 23.20 9.57
N PRO A 11 -19.68 23.07 10.00
CA PRO A 11 -18.93 21.85 9.80
C PRO A 11 -19.68 20.62 10.34
N THR A 12 -19.45 19.47 9.72
CA THR A 12 -20.03 18.20 10.18
C THR A 12 -19.68 17.92 11.65
N GLU A 13 -20.53 17.16 12.34
CA GLU A 13 -20.30 16.81 13.76
C GLU A 13 -18.93 16.14 13.99
N ILE A 14 -18.45 15.35 13.02
CA ILE A 14 -17.11 14.76 13.09
C ILE A 14 -16.02 15.82 13.00
N ALA A 15 -16.15 16.82 12.13
CA ALA A 15 -15.19 17.92 12.01
C ALA A 15 -15.14 18.75 13.30
N LEU A 16 -16.30 18.99 13.94
CA LEU A 16 -16.35 19.67 15.24
C LEU A 16 -15.66 18.87 16.34
N ARG A 17 -15.89 17.55 16.42
CA ARG A 17 -15.22 16.68 17.40
C ARG A 17 -13.71 16.60 17.20
N VAL A 18 -13.25 16.53 15.95
CA VAL A 18 -11.80 16.54 15.62
C VAL A 18 -11.17 17.84 16.10
N LYS A 19 -11.75 19.00 15.75
CA LYS A 19 -11.24 20.31 16.19
C LYS A 19 -11.23 20.47 17.70
N ALA A 20 -12.28 20.01 18.38
CA ALA A 20 -12.35 20.08 19.84
C ALA A 20 -11.24 19.27 20.51
N LEU A 21 -10.94 18.07 20.00
CA LEU A 21 -9.86 17.23 20.52
C LEU A 21 -8.48 17.87 20.23
N GLU A 22 -8.26 18.34 19.01
CA GLU A 22 -7.01 19.02 18.61
C GLU A 22 -6.73 20.25 19.49
N SER A 23 -7.75 21.11 19.69
CA SER A 23 -7.63 22.30 20.53
C SER A 23 -7.30 21.92 21.98
N LEU A 24 -8.04 20.95 22.55
CA LEU A 24 -7.82 20.49 23.93
C LEU A 24 -6.40 19.93 24.15
N LEU A 25 -5.89 19.13 23.21
CA LEU A 25 -4.55 18.53 23.33
C LEU A 25 -3.44 19.59 23.15
N THR A 26 -3.65 20.55 22.25
CA THR A 26 -2.73 21.67 22.02
C THR A 26 -2.66 22.60 23.22
N GLU A 27 -3.81 22.99 23.78
CA GLU A 27 -3.89 23.82 25.00
C GLU A 27 -3.20 23.16 26.20
N LYS A 28 -3.22 21.83 26.27
CA LYS A 28 -2.52 21.04 27.29
C LYS A 28 -1.03 20.84 27.00
N GLY A 29 -0.51 21.30 25.86
CA GLY A 29 0.88 21.10 25.44
C GLY A 29 1.24 19.64 25.16
N LEU A 30 0.25 18.79 24.85
CA LEU A 30 0.45 17.37 24.57
C LEU A 30 0.76 17.10 23.08
N VAL A 31 0.39 18.03 22.20
CA VAL A 31 0.68 17.98 20.77
C VAL A 31 1.19 19.34 20.30
N ASP A 32 2.13 19.30 19.35
CA ASP A 32 2.61 20.48 18.62
C ASP A 32 1.93 20.51 17.25
N PRO A 33 1.12 21.54 16.92
CA PRO A 33 0.47 21.65 15.62
C PRO A 33 1.45 21.60 14.43
N ALA A 34 2.66 22.18 14.57
CA ALA A 34 3.64 22.15 13.49
C ALA A 34 4.18 20.73 13.23
N ALA A 35 4.30 19.92 14.28
CA ALA A 35 4.66 18.51 14.14
C ALA A 35 3.52 17.68 13.53
N LEU A 36 2.25 18.02 13.81
CA LEU A 36 1.10 17.38 13.15
C LEU A 36 1.08 17.69 11.65
N ASP A 37 1.32 18.94 11.26
CA ASP A 37 1.38 19.34 9.84
C ASP A 37 2.49 18.58 9.09
N GLU A 38 3.66 18.42 9.71
CA GLU A 38 4.78 17.64 9.13
C GLU A 38 4.42 16.16 8.95
N LEU A 39 3.67 15.57 9.89
CA LEU A 39 3.18 14.19 9.78
C LEU A 39 2.15 14.05 8.65
N VAL A 40 1.23 15.01 8.52
CA VAL A 40 0.23 15.00 7.43
C VAL A 40 0.94 15.08 6.08
N ASP A 41 1.85 16.04 5.90
CA ASP A 41 2.59 16.19 4.65
C ASP A 41 3.43 14.94 4.32
N THR A 42 4.05 14.33 5.32
CA THR A 42 4.83 13.09 5.15
C THR A 42 4.01 11.99 4.48
N TYR A 43 2.78 11.75 4.94
CA TYR A 43 1.94 10.65 4.43
C TYR A 43 1.04 11.04 3.25
N GLU A 44 0.79 12.33 3.05
CA GLU A 44 -0.01 12.81 1.92
C GLU A 44 0.84 13.00 0.66
N ASN A 45 2.06 13.51 0.79
CA ASN A 45 2.86 13.97 -0.35
C ASN A 45 4.18 13.21 -0.54
N ARG A 46 4.81 12.70 0.52
CA ARG A 46 6.17 12.14 0.46
C ARG A 46 6.23 10.61 0.42
N ILE A 47 5.38 9.94 1.19
CA ILE A 47 5.37 8.47 1.29
C ILE A 47 4.19 7.89 0.53
N GLY A 48 4.47 7.02 -0.44
CA GLY A 48 3.42 6.40 -1.25
C GLY A 48 3.91 5.18 -2.04
N PRO A 49 3.02 4.57 -2.84
CA PRO A 49 3.30 3.33 -3.56
C PRO A 49 4.42 3.43 -4.60
N ARG A 50 4.87 4.64 -4.96
CA ARG A 50 6.06 4.81 -5.82
C ARG A 50 7.32 4.22 -5.17
N ASN A 51 7.41 4.22 -3.85
CA ASN A 51 8.55 3.63 -3.12
C ASN A 51 8.62 2.12 -3.35
N GLY A 52 7.50 1.41 -3.15
CA GLY A 52 7.39 -0.02 -3.43
C GLY A 52 7.63 -0.35 -4.91
N ALA A 53 7.18 0.52 -5.82
CA ALA A 53 7.43 0.33 -7.25
C ALA A 53 8.93 0.36 -7.60
N LEU A 54 9.72 1.23 -6.95
CA LEU A 54 11.19 1.25 -7.08
C LEU A 54 11.82 -0.04 -6.54
N VAL A 55 11.36 -0.53 -5.38
CA VAL A 55 11.81 -1.82 -4.81
C VAL A 55 11.56 -2.97 -5.80
N VAL A 56 10.35 -3.05 -6.36
CA VAL A 56 9.97 -4.10 -7.30
C VAL A 56 10.76 -4.00 -8.61
N ALA A 57 10.86 -2.81 -9.20
CA ALA A 57 11.59 -2.60 -10.44
C ALA A 57 13.07 -2.98 -10.30
N LYS A 58 13.72 -2.58 -9.20
CA LYS A 58 15.09 -2.97 -8.88
C LYS A 58 15.23 -4.47 -8.71
N ALA A 59 14.28 -5.14 -8.05
CA ALA A 59 14.30 -6.60 -7.91
C ALA A 59 14.10 -7.33 -9.26
N TRP A 60 13.42 -6.72 -10.23
CA TRP A 60 13.27 -7.27 -11.57
C TRP A 60 14.51 -7.09 -12.46
N THR A 61 15.38 -6.12 -12.17
CA THR A 61 16.57 -5.80 -12.97
C THR A 61 17.88 -6.28 -12.33
N ASP A 62 17.91 -6.43 -11.00
CA ASP A 62 19.09 -6.82 -10.23
C ASP A 62 18.80 -8.12 -9.43
N PRO A 63 19.21 -9.29 -9.94
CA PRO A 63 19.02 -10.57 -9.26
C PRO A 63 19.69 -10.65 -7.88
N ALA A 64 20.81 -9.94 -7.68
CA ALA A 64 21.49 -9.92 -6.39
C ALA A 64 20.72 -9.10 -5.37
N TYR A 65 20.15 -7.95 -5.77
CA TYR A 65 19.22 -7.20 -4.93
C TYR A 65 17.97 -8.01 -4.59
N LYS A 66 17.37 -8.69 -5.58
CA LYS A 66 16.22 -9.57 -5.34
C LYS A 66 16.52 -10.62 -4.28
N GLN A 67 17.68 -11.26 -4.34
CA GLN A 67 18.08 -12.24 -3.32
C GLN A 67 18.18 -11.62 -1.92
N ARG A 68 18.75 -10.42 -1.79
CA ARG A 68 18.79 -9.69 -0.52
C ARG A 68 17.40 -9.32 -0.03
N LEU A 69 16.55 -8.81 -0.92
CA LEU A 69 15.16 -8.45 -0.63
C LEU A 69 14.33 -9.62 -0.08
N LEU A 70 14.49 -10.82 -0.66
CA LEU A 70 13.80 -12.02 -0.19
C LEU A 70 14.39 -12.62 1.09
N THR A 71 15.64 -12.28 1.41
CA THR A 71 16.32 -12.76 2.62
C THR A 71 16.06 -11.85 3.83
N ASN A 72 16.15 -10.53 3.62
CA ASN A 72 15.89 -9.52 4.63
C ASN A 72 15.33 -8.27 3.93
N ALA A 73 13.99 -8.18 3.91
CA ALA A 73 13.32 -7.11 3.20
C ALA A 73 13.56 -5.74 3.86
N THR A 74 13.63 -5.66 5.19
CA THR A 74 13.85 -4.39 5.91
C THR A 74 15.15 -3.74 5.46
N GLU A 75 16.26 -4.48 5.48
CA GLU A 75 17.57 -3.97 5.06
C GLU A 75 17.58 -3.63 3.56
N ALA A 76 16.95 -4.47 2.72
CA ALA A 76 16.94 -4.25 1.28
C ALA A 76 16.11 -3.02 0.85
N ILE A 77 14.99 -2.71 1.52
CA ILE A 77 14.25 -1.47 1.23
C ILE A 77 15.00 -0.23 1.77
N ALA A 78 15.80 -0.40 2.83
CA ALA A 78 16.64 0.66 3.37
C ALA A 78 17.80 1.05 2.43
N GLU A 79 18.29 0.12 1.58
CA GLU A 79 19.23 0.45 0.49
C GLU A 79 18.69 1.53 -0.46
N LEU A 80 17.36 1.68 -0.55
CA LEU A 80 16.67 2.69 -1.35
C LEU A 80 16.16 3.88 -0.53
N GLY A 81 16.50 3.93 0.76
CA GLY A 81 16.09 5.01 1.67
C GLY A 81 14.68 4.84 2.24
N PHE A 82 14.04 3.68 2.10
CA PHE A 82 12.71 3.44 2.66
C PHE A 82 12.82 2.70 4.00
N SER A 83 12.26 3.27 5.05
CA SER A 83 12.21 2.67 6.39
C SER A 83 11.19 3.40 7.26
N GLY A 84 10.94 2.91 8.48
CA GLY A 84 10.21 3.63 9.51
C GLY A 84 8.90 2.98 9.92
N VAL A 85 7.98 3.81 10.39
CA VAL A 85 6.73 3.42 11.07
C VAL A 85 5.90 2.48 10.21
N GLN A 86 5.41 1.39 10.80
CA GLN A 86 4.63 0.35 10.12
C GLN A 86 5.39 -0.31 8.96
N GLY A 87 6.70 -0.46 9.12
CA GLY A 87 7.60 -1.14 8.19
C GLY A 87 8.97 -1.43 8.82
N GLU A 88 9.00 -1.55 10.14
CA GLU A 88 10.18 -1.89 10.94
C GLU A 88 10.63 -3.33 10.64
N ASP A 89 9.66 -4.24 10.51
CA ASP A 89 9.88 -5.65 10.17
C ASP A 89 9.15 -6.02 8.88
N MET A 90 9.84 -5.90 7.75
CA MET A 90 9.31 -6.18 6.44
C MET A 90 9.55 -7.63 6.02
N LEU A 91 8.60 -8.17 5.26
CA LEU A 91 8.74 -9.44 4.56
C LEU A 91 8.20 -9.29 3.14
N VAL A 92 9.01 -9.66 2.14
CA VAL A 92 8.57 -9.71 0.75
C VAL A 92 8.09 -11.12 0.40
N VAL A 93 6.87 -11.21 -0.14
CA VAL A 93 6.29 -12.47 -0.62
C VAL A 93 6.28 -12.47 -2.15
N GLU A 94 7.02 -13.39 -2.74
CA GLU A 94 7.22 -13.44 -4.19
C GLU A 94 6.10 -14.21 -4.90
N ASN A 95 5.49 -13.57 -5.91
CA ASN A 95 4.65 -14.27 -6.87
C ASN A 95 5.49 -15.06 -7.87
N SER A 96 4.98 -16.21 -8.27
CA SER A 96 5.63 -17.12 -9.23
C SER A 96 4.59 -17.69 -10.20
N PRO A 97 5.00 -18.45 -11.23
CA PRO A 97 4.05 -19.08 -12.13
C PRO A 97 3.02 -19.98 -11.43
N THR A 98 3.35 -20.51 -10.25
CA THR A 98 2.50 -21.43 -9.49
C THR A 98 1.91 -20.86 -8.20
N VAL A 99 2.33 -19.66 -7.76
CA VAL A 99 1.84 -19.03 -6.52
C VAL A 99 1.50 -17.55 -6.74
N HIS A 100 0.30 -17.15 -6.32
CA HIS A 100 -0.15 -15.77 -6.23
C HIS A 100 -0.36 -15.39 -4.76
N ASN A 101 0.30 -14.33 -4.30
CA ASN A 101 0.19 -13.84 -2.93
C ASN A 101 -0.77 -12.65 -2.86
N MET A 102 -1.49 -12.54 -1.75
CA MET A 102 -2.32 -11.40 -1.37
C MET A 102 -2.07 -11.04 0.09
N THR A 103 -2.21 -9.77 0.46
CA THR A 103 -2.06 -9.32 1.85
C THR A 103 -3.37 -8.75 2.40
N VAL A 104 -3.60 -8.95 3.69
CA VAL A 104 -4.74 -8.39 4.42
C VAL A 104 -4.35 -8.13 5.87
N CYS A 105 -5.14 -7.31 6.55
CA CYS A 105 -5.19 -7.28 8.01
C CYS A 105 -6.64 -7.48 8.43
N THR A 106 -7.01 -8.72 8.78
CA THR A 106 -8.41 -9.07 9.08
C THR A 106 -8.91 -8.30 10.31
N LEU A 107 -8.03 -8.03 11.28
CA LEU A 107 -8.37 -7.41 12.56
C LEU A 107 -8.50 -5.89 12.51
N CYS A 108 -7.75 -5.21 11.65
CA CYS A 108 -7.79 -3.75 11.55
C CYS A 108 -7.38 -3.22 10.16
N SER A 109 -6.10 -2.87 10.00
CA SER A 109 -5.58 -2.15 8.82
C SER A 109 -4.04 -2.13 8.72
N CYS A 110 -3.33 -3.06 9.37
CA CYS A 110 -1.88 -3.16 9.29
C CYS A 110 -1.41 -3.19 7.83
N TYR A 111 -0.41 -2.38 7.47
CA TYR A 111 -0.02 -2.13 6.08
C TYR A 111 1.41 -1.56 6.02
N PRO A 112 2.24 -1.87 4.99
CA PRO A 112 3.64 -1.45 4.95
C PRO A 112 3.81 0.02 4.53
N TRP A 113 3.67 0.96 5.46
CA TRP A 113 3.64 2.39 5.13
C TRP A 113 4.88 2.90 4.40
N PRO A 114 6.12 2.53 4.76
CA PRO A 114 7.31 3.07 4.09
C PRO A 114 7.38 2.78 2.59
N THR A 115 6.75 1.69 2.13
CA THR A 115 6.77 1.28 0.72
C THR A 115 5.45 1.59 -0.01
N LEU A 116 4.32 1.60 0.68
CA LEU A 116 3.01 1.73 0.04
C LEU A 116 2.19 2.96 0.50
N GLY A 117 2.68 3.75 1.45
CA GLY A 117 1.93 4.83 2.08
C GLY A 117 0.73 4.32 2.90
N LEU A 118 -0.26 5.19 3.10
CA LEU A 118 -1.47 4.81 3.84
C LEU A 118 -2.38 3.88 3.03
N PRO A 119 -3.02 2.88 3.68
CA PRO A 119 -3.85 1.91 2.97
C PRO A 119 -5.13 2.55 2.40
N PRO A 120 -5.58 2.08 1.22
CA PRO A 120 -6.82 2.54 0.61
C PRO A 120 -8.04 2.19 1.49
N ALA A 121 -9.14 2.93 1.31
CA ALA A 121 -10.36 2.74 2.10
C ALA A 121 -10.91 1.31 2.03
N TRP A 122 -10.87 0.69 0.85
CA TRP A 122 -11.35 -0.68 0.66
C TRP A 122 -10.55 -1.71 1.45
N TYR A 123 -9.24 -1.52 1.62
CA TYR A 123 -8.38 -2.45 2.36
C TYR A 123 -8.77 -2.49 3.85
N LYS A 124 -9.15 -1.33 4.39
CA LYS A 124 -9.59 -1.15 5.78
C LYS A 124 -11.03 -1.62 6.03
N SER A 125 -11.80 -1.85 4.95
CA SER A 125 -13.23 -2.12 5.02
C SER A 125 -13.54 -3.58 5.35
N ALA A 126 -14.68 -3.80 6.02
CA ALA A 126 -15.14 -5.15 6.36
C ALA A 126 -15.32 -6.08 5.14
N PRO A 127 -15.83 -5.62 3.97
CA PRO A 127 -15.98 -6.47 2.80
C PRO A 127 -14.68 -7.16 2.37
N TYR A 128 -13.56 -6.43 2.27
CA TYR A 128 -12.26 -7.01 1.92
C TYR A 128 -11.77 -7.94 3.05
N ARG A 129 -11.70 -7.40 4.27
CA ARG A 129 -11.10 -8.06 5.43
C ARG A 129 -11.77 -9.36 5.82
N SER A 130 -13.09 -9.47 5.67
CA SER A 130 -13.83 -10.69 6.04
C SER A 130 -13.77 -11.78 4.97
N ARG A 131 -13.66 -11.41 3.69
CA ARG A 131 -13.84 -12.34 2.58
C ARG A 131 -12.54 -12.85 1.99
N VAL A 132 -11.49 -12.03 1.94
CA VAL A 132 -10.25 -12.41 1.24
C VAL A 132 -9.58 -13.66 1.84
N VAL A 133 -9.76 -13.92 3.14
CA VAL A 133 -9.23 -15.13 3.80
C VAL A 133 -10.11 -16.38 3.64
N ILE A 134 -11.30 -16.26 3.05
CA ILE A 134 -12.27 -17.35 2.85
C ILE A 134 -12.41 -17.66 1.35
N ASP A 135 -12.63 -16.62 0.55
CA ASP A 135 -12.82 -16.67 -0.90
C ASP A 135 -11.94 -15.61 -1.59
N PRO A 136 -10.61 -15.81 -1.61
CA PRO A 136 -9.70 -14.86 -2.23
C PRO A 136 -9.94 -14.71 -3.73
N ARG A 137 -10.34 -15.80 -4.42
CA ARG A 137 -10.60 -15.77 -5.86
C ARG A 137 -11.85 -14.97 -6.20
N GLY A 138 -12.92 -15.10 -5.43
CA GLY A 138 -14.11 -14.28 -5.61
C GLY A 138 -13.84 -12.80 -5.34
N VAL A 139 -13.03 -12.48 -4.31
CA VAL A 139 -12.59 -11.10 -4.06
C VAL A 139 -11.74 -10.57 -5.23
N LEU A 140 -10.78 -11.35 -5.75
CA LEU A 140 -9.99 -10.95 -6.92
C LEU A 140 -10.86 -10.67 -8.16
N ALA A 141 -11.91 -11.47 -8.37
CA ALA A 141 -12.83 -11.25 -9.48
C ALA A 141 -13.54 -9.89 -9.41
N GLU A 142 -13.81 -9.35 -8.21
CA GLU A 142 -14.37 -8.00 -8.02
C GLU A 142 -13.39 -6.89 -8.39
N PHE A 143 -12.08 -7.15 -8.30
CA PHE A 143 -11.02 -6.28 -8.82
C PHE A 143 -10.78 -6.47 -10.33
N GLY A 144 -11.54 -7.35 -11.00
CA GLY A 144 -11.31 -7.72 -12.40
C GLY A 144 -10.10 -8.62 -12.61
N VAL A 145 -9.59 -9.24 -11.55
CA VAL A 145 -8.42 -10.13 -11.59
C VAL A 145 -8.86 -11.59 -11.59
N SER A 146 -8.34 -12.35 -12.55
CA SER A 146 -8.52 -13.80 -12.59
C SER A 146 -7.18 -14.50 -12.41
N VAL A 147 -7.11 -15.39 -11.42
CA VAL A 147 -5.95 -16.25 -11.18
C VAL A 147 -6.30 -17.67 -11.66
N PRO A 148 -5.44 -18.35 -12.45
CA PRO A 148 -5.69 -19.72 -12.91
C PRO A 148 -6.01 -20.68 -11.76
N ALA A 149 -6.86 -21.68 -12.03
CA ALA A 149 -7.34 -22.61 -11.00
C ALA A 149 -6.21 -23.48 -10.43
N ASP A 150 -5.18 -23.77 -11.23
CA ASP A 150 -3.99 -24.54 -10.89
C ASP A 150 -2.89 -23.71 -10.20
N LYS A 151 -3.00 -22.38 -10.22
CA LYS A 151 -2.09 -21.47 -9.50
C LYS A 151 -2.56 -21.30 -8.05
N GLU A 152 -1.74 -21.65 -7.07
CA GLU A 152 -2.04 -21.51 -5.64
C GLU A 152 -2.27 -20.03 -5.28
N VAL A 153 -3.24 -19.73 -4.41
CA VAL A 153 -3.43 -18.39 -3.85
C VAL A 153 -3.10 -18.41 -2.36
N ARG A 154 -2.10 -17.64 -1.95
CA ARG A 154 -1.67 -17.49 -0.54
C ARG A 154 -2.08 -16.14 -0.01
N VAL A 155 -2.87 -16.14 1.06
CA VAL A 155 -3.33 -14.92 1.73
C VAL A 155 -2.55 -14.74 3.02
N TRP A 156 -1.87 -13.61 3.15
CA TRP A 156 -1.05 -13.25 4.29
C TRP A 156 -1.81 -12.29 5.19
N ASP A 157 -2.26 -12.79 6.34
CA ASP A 157 -2.92 -11.97 7.36
C ASP A 157 -1.90 -11.33 8.29
N SER A 158 -1.86 -10.00 8.27
CA SER A 158 -0.98 -9.14 9.07
C SER A 158 -1.50 -9.07 10.52
N SER A 159 -1.41 -10.21 11.20
CA SER A 159 -1.89 -10.45 12.58
C SER A 159 -0.83 -10.17 13.66
N ALA A 160 0.41 -9.86 13.24
CA ALA A 160 1.54 -9.49 14.08
C ALA A 160 2.22 -8.21 13.53
N GLU A 161 3.42 -7.89 14.02
CA GLU A 161 4.15 -6.70 13.59
C GLU A 161 4.94 -6.85 12.29
N LEU A 162 4.92 -8.04 11.68
CA LEU A 162 5.42 -8.21 10.30
C LEU A 162 4.54 -7.45 9.30
N ARG A 163 5.18 -6.84 8.30
CA ARG A 163 4.52 -6.10 7.22
C ARG A 163 4.90 -6.69 5.87
N TYR A 164 3.89 -7.08 5.10
CA TYR A 164 4.07 -7.81 3.85
C TYR A 164 4.01 -6.89 2.63
N LEU A 165 4.96 -7.06 1.72
CA LEU A 165 4.93 -6.48 0.38
C LEU A 165 4.93 -7.62 -0.64
N VAL A 166 3.98 -7.63 -1.58
CA VAL A 166 4.01 -8.60 -2.68
C VAL A 166 5.05 -8.15 -3.70
N LEU A 167 5.95 -9.05 -4.09
CA LEU A 167 6.79 -8.88 -5.28
C LEU A 167 6.07 -9.53 -6.47
N PRO A 168 5.40 -8.75 -7.34
CA PRO A 168 4.71 -9.30 -8.49
C PRO A 168 5.69 -9.86 -9.53
N GLU A 169 5.20 -10.73 -10.41
CA GLU A 169 5.96 -11.21 -11.57
C GLU A 169 6.16 -10.09 -12.59
N ARG A 170 7.36 -10.03 -13.19
CA ARG A 170 7.66 -9.07 -14.26
C ARG A 170 6.83 -9.42 -15.50
N PRO A 171 6.07 -8.47 -16.08
CA PRO A 171 5.35 -8.72 -17.33
C PRO A 171 6.29 -9.08 -18.47
N ALA A 172 5.89 -10.05 -19.30
CA ALA A 172 6.57 -10.36 -20.57
C ALA A 172 6.52 -9.16 -21.53
N GLY A 173 7.47 -9.07 -22.47
CA GLY A 173 7.54 -7.94 -23.41
C GLY A 173 8.20 -6.69 -22.82
N THR A 174 8.82 -6.82 -21.65
CA THR A 174 9.59 -5.74 -20.99
C THR A 174 11.10 -5.98 -21.08
N GLU A 175 11.55 -6.90 -21.92
CA GLU A 175 12.97 -7.20 -22.10
C GLU A 175 13.73 -5.93 -22.51
N GLY A 176 14.84 -5.64 -21.82
CA GLY A 176 15.66 -4.46 -22.08
C GLY A 176 15.09 -3.12 -21.59
N TRP A 177 13.90 -3.09 -20.98
CA TRP A 177 13.36 -1.88 -20.37
C TRP A 177 14.25 -1.39 -19.23
N SER A 178 14.36 -0.07 -19.08
CA SER A 178 15.05 0.55 -17.95
C SER A 178 14.25 0.36 -16.66
N GLU A 179 14.91 0.54 -15.51
CA GLU A 179 14.26 0.47 -14.21
C GLU A 179 13.12 1.49 -14.10
N GLU A 180 13.32 2.71 -14.62
CA GLU A 180 12.32 3.78 -14.62
C GLU A 180 11.08 3.41 -15.43
N GLN A 181 11.24 2.74 -16.58
CA GLN A 181 10.11 2.28 -17.37
C GLN A 181 9.34 1.16 -16.65
N LEU A 182 10.04 0.28 -15.94
CA LEU A 182 9.43 -0.81 -15.18
C LEU A 182 8.63 -0.30 -13.98
N VAL A 183 9.08 0.76 -13.31
CA VAL A 183 8.35 1.40 -12.20
C VAL A 183 6.92 1.78 -12.61
N GLU A 184 6.74 2.28 -13.83
CA GLU A 184 5.43 2.73 -14.34
C GLU A 184 4.40 1.59 -14.52
N LEU A 185 4.88 0.34 -14.61
CA LEU A 185 4.05 -0.86 -14.68
C LEU A 185 3.58 -1.32 -13.30
N VAL A 186 4.36 -1.07 -12.25
CA VAL A 186 4.05 -1.57 -10.91
C VAL A 186 2.92 -0.73 -10.30
N THR A 187 1.83 -1.38 -9.97
CA THR A 187 0.67 -0.73 -9.34
C THR A 187 0.64 -1.01 -7.85
N ARG A 188 -0.01 -0.14 -7.08
CA ARG A 188 -0.31 -0.40 -5.67
C ARG A 188 -0.98 -1.77 -5.51
N ASP A 189 -1.97 -2.06 -6.34
CA ASP A 189 -2.75 -3.28 -6.26
C ASP A 189 -1.90 -4.53 -6.58
N SER A 190 -0.92 -4.44 -7.49
CA SER A 190 0.04 -5.54 -7.73
C SER A 190 0.96 -5.83 -6.54
N MET A 191 1.22 -4.83 -5.71
CA MET A 191 2.04 -4.97 -4.50
C MET A 191 1.24 -5.36 -3.25
N ILE A 192 -0.10 -5.26 -3.31
CA ILE A 192 -1.02 -5.87 -2.34
C ILE A 192 -1.37 -7.30 -2.75
N GLY A 193 -1.35 -7.59 -4.06
CA GLY A 193 -1.79 -8.84 -4.66
C GLY A 193 -3.24 -8.81 -5.14
N THR A 194 -3.92 -7.65 -5.13
CA THR A 194 -5.26 -7.47 -5.68
C THR A 194 -5.26 -7.05 -7.16
N GLY A 195 -4.09 -7.02 -7.79
CA GLY A 195 -3.87 -6.62 -9.18
C GLY A 195 -2.67 -7.34 -9.78
N PHE A 196 -2.49 -7.19 -11.09
CA PHE A 196 -1.21 -7.46 -11.75
C PHE A 196 -0.53 -6.14 -12.11
N PRO A 197 0.79 -6.12 -12.37
CA PRO A 197 1.41 -4.98 -13.02
C PRO A 197 0.70 -4.69 -14.34
N LYS A 198 0.72 -3.44 -14.79
CA LYS A 198 0.10 -3.04 -16.06
C LYS A 198 0.69 -3.85 -17.21
N ASN A 199 -0.14 -4.10 -18.23
CA ASN A 199 0.37 -4.66 -19.48
C ASN A 199 1.22 -3.59 -20.17
N PRO A 200 2.46 -3.90 -20.61
CA PRO A 200 3.28 -2.97 -21.38
C PRO A 200 2.57 -2.37 -22.60
N ALA A 201 1.64 -3.12 -23.20
CA ALA A 201 0.84 -2.66 -24.34
C ALA A 201 -0.12 -1.50 -24.01
N ASP A 202 -0.47 -1.31 -22.73
CA ASP A 202 -1.42 -0.28 -22.27
C ASP A 202 -0.76 1.08 -22.00
N LEU A 203 0.58 1.16 -22.10
CA LEU A 203 1.34 2.42 -21.92
C LEU A 203 1.49 3.24 -23.21
N HIS A 204 0.93 2.76 -24.33
CA HIS A 204 1.05 3.35 -25.67
C HIS A 204 -0.27 3.88 -26.22
#